data_AF-A0A097PIE3-F1
#
_entry.id   AF-A0A097PIE3-F1
#
_cell.length_a   1.000
_cell.length_b   1.000
_cell.length_c   1.000
_cell.angle_alpha   90.00
_cell.angle_beta   90.00
_cell.angle_gamma   90.00
#
_symmetry.space_group_name_H-M   'P 1'
#
loop_
_entity.id
_entity.type
_entity.pdbx_description
1 polymer ?
#
loop_
_entity_poly.entity_id
_entity_poly.type
_entity_poly.pdbx_seq_one_letter_code
_entity_poly.pdbx_strand_id
1 'polypeptide(L)'
;MAPPPKLPRFIALYAKTAKKYVKYQSDGGHGYKQILTAKSEQLSSSLAKFEVVESTSDPSMVHIRCCYNNKYLRIDNSSNGRLITASMDGPEENQTVWYSTLFQPELLTDGTIRLLHIKSGYYMQWLDAGPNSMYRSWIHVISSEPLMPKSENILQVIDWDTLFSLPRHLTFKGDNGLYLGLLKQSSGAALRFEIGNERDESIVNEIVDLLDGTFRIKNVSVGAFWRVDPQSDEMRADDTSATPTPYSMFSATKVNYL
;
A
#
# COMPACT_ATOMS: atom_id res chain seq x y z
N MET A 1 0.12 -30.11 -6.46
CA MET A 1 -0.57 -28.82 -6.31
C MET A 1 0.42 -27.87 -5.66
N ALA A 2 0.67 -26.68 -6.22
CA ALA A 2 1.56 -25.71 -5.58
C ALA A 2 0.91 -25.25 -4.25
N PRO A 3 1.71 -24.96 -3.20
CA PRO A 3 1.17 -24.41 -1.97
C PRO A 3 0.44 -23.08 -2.26
N PRO A 4 -0.65 -22.77 -1.56
CA PRO A 4 -1.34 -21.51 -1.75
C PRO A 4 -0.40 -20.33 -1.45
N PRO A 5 -0.53 -19.20 -2.15
CA PRO A 5 0.31 -18.03 -1.90
C PRO A 5 0.11 -17.54 -0.47
N LYS A 6 1.19 -17.53 0.32
CA LYS A 6 1.15 -17.05 1.69
C LYS A 6 1.25 -15.52 1.70
N LEU A 7 0.14 -14.87 2.06
CA LEU A 7 0.12 -13.41 2.20
C LEU A 7 0.74 -12.99 3.55
N PRO A 8 1.33 -11.78 3.63
CA PRO A 8 1.73 -11.20 4.91
C PRO A 8 0.55 -11.07 5.86
N ARG A 9 0.81 -11.13 7.18
CA ARG A 9 -0.24 -11.00 8.20
C ARG A 9 -0.93 -9.65 8.12
N PHE A 10 -0.18 -8.56 8.00
CA PHE A 10 -0.74 -7.24 7.80
C PHE A 10 -0.43 -6.74 6.40
N ILE A 11 -1.45 -6.24 5.70
CA ILE A 11 -1.32 -5.84 4.30
C ILE A 11 -1.98 -4.48 4.04
N ALA A 12 -1.47 -3.80 3.01
CA ALA A 12 -2.23 -2.83 2.23
C ALA A 12 -2.57 -3.43 0.86
N LEU A 13 -3.71 -3.06 0.30
CA LEU A 13 -4.13 -3.48 -1.04
C LEU A 13 -4.09 -2.29 -2.00
N TYR A 14 -3.24 -2.35 -3.02
CA TYR A 14 -3.10 -1.29 -4.01
C TYR A 14 -3.79 -1.68 -5.33
N ALA A 15 -4.79 -0.90 -5.73
CA ALA A 15 -5.49 -1.06 -7.00
C ALA A 15 -4.71 -0.30 -8.09
N LYS A 16 -3.86 -1.02 -8.84
CA LYS A 16 -2.91 -0.43 -9.81
C LYS A 16 -3.58 0.50 -10.82
N THR A 17 -4.75 0.13 -11.33
CA THR A 17 -5.48 0.92 -12.33
C THR A 17 -6.17 2.15 -11.77
N ALA A 18 -6.71 2.07 -10.55
CA ALA A 18 -7.19 3.25 -9.84
C ALA A 18 -6.05 4.18 -9.40
N LYS A 19 -4.82 3.65 -9.27
CA LYS A 19 -3.67 4.30 -8.63
C LYS A 19 -3.99 4.76 -7.20
N LYS A 20 -4.72 3.92 -6.46
CA LYS A 20 -5.16 4.17 -5.09
C LYS A 20 -5.07 2.91 -4.26
N TYR A 21 -4.85 3.10 -2.96
CA TYR A 21 -5.00 2.06 -1.96
C TYR A 21 -6.47 1.88 -1.58
N VAL A 22 -6.85 0.62 -1.35
CA VAL A 22 -8.13 0.27 -0.73
C VAL A 22 -8.11 0.76 0.71
N LYS A 23 -9.16 1.47 1.11
CA LYS A 23 -9.34 1.97 2.47
C LYS A 23 -10.75 1.74 2.98
N TYR A 24 -10.87 1.61 4.29
CA TYR A 24 -12.11 1.69 5.02
C TYR A 24 -12.71 3.11 4.96
N GLN A 25 -14.03 3.16 4.87
CA GLN A 25 -14.81 4.37 4.95
C GLN A 25 -16.05 4.11 5.82
N SER A 26 -16.18 4.84 6.93
CA SER A 26 -17.25 4.65 7.91
C SER A 26 -18.64 4.98 7.34
N ASP A 27 -18.74 6.03 6.53
CA ASP A 27 -19.98 6.47 5.89
C ASP A 27 -19.79 6.52 4.37
N GLY A 28 -20.46 5.62 3.66
CA GLY A 28 -20.50 5.58 2.19
C GLY A 28 -21.45 6.63 1.59
N GLY A 29 -22.27 7.29 2.41
CA GLY A 29 -23.41 8.05 1.96
C GLY A 29 -24.58 7.14 1.59
N HIS A 30 -25.76 7.75 1.40
CA HIS A 30 -26.98 7.05 0.95
C HIS A 30 -27.38 5.83 1.82
N GLY A 31 -27.04 5.87 3.12
CA GLY A 31 -27.36 4.80 4.08
C GLY A 31 -26.33 3.67 4.15
N TYR A 32 -25.33 3.64 3.26
CA TYR A 32 -24.25 2.65 3.30
C TYR A 32 -23.21 3.03 4.34
N LYS A 33 -22.76 2.05 5.12
CA LYS A 33 -21.77 2.24 6.19
C LYS A 33 -20.69 1.18 6.10
N GLN A 34 -19.53 1.49 6.67
CA GLN A 34 -18.43 0.54 6.84
C GLN A 34 -17.95 -0.07 5.51
N ILE A 35 -17.99 0.70 4.44
CA ILE A 35 -17.65 0.26 3.08
C ILE A 35 -16.14 0.29 2.88
N LEU A 36 -15.68 -0.38 1.84
CA LEU A 36 -14.31 -0.21 1.32
C LEU A 36 -14.30 0.58 0.02
N THR A 37 -13.29 1.42 -0.16
CA THR A 37 -13.09 2.23 -1.39
C THR A 37 -11.63 2.27 -1.83
N ALA A 38 -11.38 2.25 -3.14
CA ALA A 38 -10.06 2.51 -3.74
C ALA A 38 -9.83 4.02 -3.88
N LYS A 39 -9.59 4.71 -2.76
CA LYS A 39 -9.45 6.18 -2.71
C LYS A 39 -8.25 6.68 -1.91
N SER A 40 -7.53 5.84 -1.17
CA SER A 40 -6.40 6.32 -0.39
C SER A 40 -5.19 6.58 -1.28
N GLU A 41 -4.56 7.73 -1.09
CA GLU A 41 -3.28 8.09 -1.72
C GLU A 41 -2.09 7.75 -0.84
N GLN A 42 -2.34 7.51 0.45
CA GLN A 42 -1.31 7.29 1.45
C GLN A 42 -1.31 5.83 1.86
N LEU A 43 -0.17 5.18 1.64
CA LEU A 43 0.11 3.82 2.08
C LEU A 43 0.06 3.70 3.61
N SER A 44 0.51 4.73 4.34
CA SER A 44 0.55 4.78 5.81
C SER A 44 -0.81 5.03 6.48
N SER A 45 -1.88 5.22 5.72
CA SER A 45 -3.22 5.47 6.28
C SER A 45 -3.70 4.27 7.09
N SER A 46 -3.99 4.44 8.39
CA SER A 46 -4.53 3.36 9.23
C SER A 46 -5.84 2.77 8.71
N LEU A 47 -6.58 3.52 7.87
CA LEU A 47 -7.79 3.06 7.18
C LEU A 47 -7.51 2.06 6.05
N ALA A 48 -6.27 2.02 5.53
CA ALA A 48 -5.83 1.11 4.47
C ALA A 48 -5.12 -0.16 4.99
N LYS A 49 -5.00 -0.31 6.32
CA LYS A 49 -4.39 -1.48 6.95
C LYS A 49 -5.42 -2.59 7.15
N PHE A 50 -5.10 -3.78 6.63
CA PHE A 50 -5.88 -4.99 6.81
C PHE A 50 -5.03 -6.09 7.43
N GLU A 51 -5.67 -6.98 8.16
CA GLU A 51 -5.06 -8.21 8.66
C GLU A 51 -5.61 -9.40 7.88
N VAL A 52 -4.71 -10.24 7.39
CA VAL A 52 -5.00 -11.56 6.82
C VAL A 52 -5.02 -12.55 7.97
N VAL A 53 -6.14 -13.24 8.14
CA VAL A 53 -6.32 -14.30 9.13
C VAL A 53 -6.54 -15.60 8.38
N GLU A 54 -5.69 -16.60 8.60
CA GLU A 54 -5.80 -17.91 7.96
C GLU A 54 -7.15 -18.57 8.32
N SER A 55 -7.78 -19.23 7.35
CA SER A 55 -8.97 -20.04 7.64
C SER A 55 -8.58 -21.29 8.43
N THR A 56 -9.45 -21.68 9.37
CA THR A 56 -9.33 -22.92 10.13
C THR A 56 -9.84 -24.13 9.35
N SER A 57 -10.70 -23.91 8.35
CA SER A 57 -11.27 -24.97 7.49
C SER A 57 -10.37 -25.35 6.31
N ASP A 58 -9.71 -24.37 5.68
CA ASP A 58 -8.87 -24.59 4.49
C ASP A 58 -7.69 -23.59 4.45
N PRO A 59 -6.42 -24.06 4.52
CA PRO A 59 -5.24 -23.18 4.49
C PRO A 59 -5.07 -22.36 3.19
N SER A 60 -5.81 -22.69 2.12
CA SER A 60 -5.82 -21.90 0.89
C SER A 60 -6.76 -20.69 0.95
N MET A 61 -7.60 -20.62 1.99
CA MET A 61 -8.56 -19.54 2.19
C MET A 61 -8.15 -18.67 3.37
N VAL A 62 -8.56 -17.41 3.32
CA VAL A 62 -8.29 -16.42 4.35
C VAL A 62 -9.54 -15.63 4.67
N HIS A 63 -9.57 -15.10 5.88
CA HIS A 63 -10.39 -13.96 6.22
C HIS A 63 -9.55 -12.70 6.11
N ILE A 64 -10.21 -11.59 5.81
CA ILE A 64 -9.58 -10.27 5.83
C ILE A 64 -10.31 -9.45 6.90
N ARG A 65 -9.55 -8.84 7.79
CA ARG A 65 -10.06 -7.98 8.87
C ARG A 65 -9.56 -6.55 8.69
N CYS A 66 -10.46 -5.58 8.75
CA CYS A 66 -10.06 -4.18 8.76
C CYS A 66 -9.44 -3.85 10.12
N CYS A 67 -8.20 -3.36 10.14
CA CYS A 67 -7.51 -3.03 11.39
C CYS A 67 -8.08 -1.79 12.07
N TYR A 68 -8.76 -0.90 11.34
CA TYR A 68 -9.32 0.32 11.91
C TYR A 68 -10.51 0.07 12.84
N ASN A 69 -11.48 -0.75 12.40
CA ASN A 69 -12.70 -1.03 13.17
C ASN A 69 -12.75 -2.45 13.73
N ASN A 70 -11.70 -3.26 13.52
CA ASN A 70 -11.56 -4.62 13.99
C ASN A 70 -12.64 -5.59 13.49
N LYS A 71 -13.23 -5.31 12.32
CA LYS A 71 -14.32 -6.11 11.73
C LYS A 71 -13.87 -6.84 10.47
N TYR A 72 -14.41 -8.03 10.28
CA TYR A 72 -14.15 -8.88 9.12
C TYR A 72 -14.92 -8.42 7.89
N LEU A 73 -14.27 -8.59 6.74
CA LEU A 73 -14.83 -8.27 5.44
C LEU A 73 -15.90 -9.30 5.08
N ARG A 74 -17.05 -8.83 4.64
CA ARG A 74 -18.14 -9.64 4.09
C ARG A 74 -18.79 -8.93 2.91
N ILE A 75 -19.56 -9.69 2.12
CA ILE A 75 -20.56 -9.06 1.25
C ILE A 75 -21.65 -8.42 2.13
N ASP A 76 -22.07 -7.22 1.78
CA ASP A 76 -23.39 -6.71 2.14
C ASP A 76 -24.38 -7.08 1.04
N ASN A 77 -25.48 -7.75 1.40
CA ASN A 77 -26.50 -8.21 0.47
C ASN A 77 -27.79 -7.37 0.56
N SER A 78 -27.74 -6.17 1.16
CA SER A 78 -28.87 -5.25 1.16
C SER A 78 -29.16 -4.77 -0.28
N SER A 79 -30.09 -5.47 -0.92
CA SER A 79 -30.96 -5.04 -2.02
C SER A 79 -30.38 -4.55 -3.35
N ASN A 80 -29.06 -4.43 -3.60
CA ASN A 80 -28.52 -4.38 -4.98
C ASN A 80 -26.99 -4.32 -5.15
N GLY A 81 -26.19 -4.12 -4.09
CA GLY A 81 -24.74 -4.04 -4.24
C GLY A 81 -24.09 -5.30 -3.71
N ARG A 82 -23.39 -6.09 -4.54
CA ARG A 82 -22.41 -7.09 -4.07
C ARG A 82 -21.19 -6.38 -3.45
N LEU A 83 -21.45 -5.49 -2.50
CA LEU A 83 -20.53 -4.54 -1.90
C LEU A 83 -19.74 -5.24 -0.81
N ILE A 84 -18.45 -4.98 -0.71
CA ILE A 84 -17.65 -5.44 0.42
C ILE A 84 -17.70 -4.41 1.54
N THR A 85 -18.07 -4.87 2.73
CA THR A 85 -18.11 -4.07 3.96
C THR A 85 -17.27 -4.72 5.05
N ALA A 86 -16.64 -3.91 5.90
CA ALA A 86 -15.96 -4.35 7.11
C ALA A 86 -16.94 -4.28 8.30
N SER A 87 -17.89 -5.21 8.35
CA SER A 87 -19.04 -5.15 9.27
C SER A 87 -19.18 -6.35 10.21
N MET A 88 -18.56 -7.50 9.92
CA MET A 88 -18.66 -8.71 10.75
C MET A 88 -17.81 -8.64 12.01
N ASP A 89 -18.34 -9.09 13.14
CA ASP A 89 -17.60 -9.16 14.42
C ASP A 89 -16.64 -10.35 14.52
N GLY A 90 -16.84 -11.39 13.70
CA GLY A 90 -16.03 -12.61 13.71
C GLY A 90 -15.93 -13.26 12.32
N PRO A 91 -15.01 -14.23 12.17
CA PRO A 91 -14.93 -15.03 10.96
C PRO A 91 -16.17 -15.91 10.80
N GLU A 92 -16.64 -16.04 9.57
CA GLU A 92 -17.71 -16.96 9.15
C GLU A 92 -17.18 -17.82 7.99
N GLU A 93 -17.03 -19.12 8.27
CA GLU A 93 -16.45 -20.12 7.35
C GLU A 93 -17.50 -20.93 6.59
N ASN A 94 -18.79 -20.79 6.90
CA ASN A 94 -19.82 -21.47 6.15
C ASN A 94 -19.88 -20.93 4.72
N GLN A 95 -19.38 -21.72 3.76
CA GLN A 95 -19.30 -21.36 2.34
C GLN A 95 -20.68 -21.24 1.66
N THR A 96 -21.77 -21.60 2.36
CA THR A 96 -23.13 -21.57 1.81
C THR A 96 -23.89 -20.28 2.16
N VAL A 97 -23.47 -19.53 3.18
CA VAL A 97 -24.14 -18.29 3.62
C VAL A 97 -23.56 -17.06 2.93
N TRP A 98 -24.42 -16.13 2.53
CA TRP A 98 -24.04 -14.93 1.77
C TRP A 98 -23.07 -14.00 2.51
N TYR A 99 -23.10 -14.02 3.85
CA TYR A 99 -22.24 -13.22 4.72
C TYR A 99 -20.94 -13.94 5.12
N SER A 100 -20.59 -15.03 4.42
CA SER A 100 -19.28 -15.65 4.56
C SER A 100 -18.17 -14.60 4.42
N THR A 101 -17.10 -14.82 5.17
CA THR A 101 -15.95 -13.90 5.22
C THR A 101 -14.73 -14.49 4.52
N LEU A 102 -14.90 -15.63 3.85
CA LEU A 102 -13.83 -16.37 3.19
C LEU A 102 -13.50 -15.76 1.82
N PHE A 103 -12.22 -15.51 1.64
CA PHE A 103 -11.62 -15.16 0.38
C PHE A 103 -10.52 -16.15 0.03
N GLN A 104 -10.35 -16.43 -1.25
CA GLN A 104 -9.21 -17.19 -1.76
C GLN A 104 -8.32 -16.25 -2.57
N PRO A 105 -7.07 -16.01 -2.13
CA PRO A 105 -6.10 -15.27 -2.91
C PRO A 105 -5.60 -16.11 -4.08
N GLU A 106 -5.57 -15.51 -5.26
CA GLU A 106 -5.02 -16.09 -6.47
C GLU A 106 -3.82 -15.26 -6.92
N LEU A 107 -2.62 -15.86 -6.91
CA LEU A 107 -1.39 -15.21 -7.34
C LEU A 107 -1.28 -15.24 -8.87
N LEU A 108 -1.04 -14.07 -9.45
CA LEU A 108 -0.79 -13.87 -10.88
C LEU A 108 0.71 -13.94 -11.18
N THR A 109 1.06 -14.08 -12.46
CA THR A 109 2.45 -14.25 -12.91
C THR A 109 3.35 -13.04 -12.62
N ASP A 110 2.79 -11.84 -12.47
CA ASP A 110 3.52 -10.61 -12.16
C ASP A 110 3.65 -10.33 -10.65
N GLY A 111 3.26 -11.28 -9.80
CA GLY A 111 3.28 -11.15 -8.34
C GLY A 111 2.09 -10.38 -7.75
N THR A 112 1.15 -9.91 -8.56
CA THR A 112 -0.13 -9.37 -8.07
C THR A 112 -1.12 -10.47 -7.74
N ILE A 113 -2.24 -10.11 -7.11
CA ILE A 113 -3.28 -11.06 -6.75
C ILE A 113 -4.66 -10.66 -7.26
N ARG A 114 -5.55 -11.64 -7.32
CA ARG A 114 -7.01 -11.45 -7.25
C ARG A 114 -7.52 -12.04 -5.95
N LEU A 115 -8.63 -11.51 -5.43
CA LEU A 115 -9.28 -12.05 -4.23
C LEU A 115 -10.67 -12.57 -4.58
N LEU A 116 -10.83 -13.89 -4.63
CA LEU A 116 -12.10 -14.55 -4.92
C LEU A 116 -12.92 -14.62 -3.63
N HIS A 117 -14.12 -14.06 -3.60
CA HIS A 117 -15.04 -14.31 -2.49
C HIS A 117 -15.72 -15.67 -2.68
N ILE A 118 -15.49 -16.60 -1.74
CA ILE A 118 -15.80 -18.03 -1.90
C ILE A 118 -17.28 -18.25 -2.18
N LYS A 119 -18.16 -17.70 -1.33
CA LYS A 119 -19.59 -17.97 -1.46
C LYS A 119 -20.19 -17.46 -2.77
N SER A 120 -19.72 -16.32 -3.27
CA SER A 120 -20.31 -15.69 -4.44
C SER A 120 -19.65 -16.15 -5.75
N GLY A 121 -18.46 -16.74 -5.69
CA GLY A 121 -17.67 -17.11 -6.87
C GLY A 121 -17.24 -15.89 -7.71
N TYR A 122 -17.17 -14.71 -7.10
CA TYR A 122 -16.85 -13.46 -7.78
C TYR A 122 -15.59 -12.82 -7.17
N TYR A 123 -14.77 -12.22 -8.02
CA TYR A 123 -13.57 -11.51 -7.59
C TYR A 123 -13.89 -10.13 -7.04
N MET A 124 -13.16 -9.77 -5.99
CA MET A 124 -13.13 -8.42 -5.44
C MET A 124 -12.54 -7.46 -6.48
N GLN A 125 -13.21 -6.34 -6.68
CA GLN A 125 -12.80 -5.30 -7.63
C GLN A 125 -13.25 -3.92 -7.16
N TRP A 126 -12.54 -2.88 -7.58
CA TRP A 126 -13.08 -1.53 -7.48
C TRP A 126 -14.02 -1.26 -8.66
N LEU A 127 -15.03 -0.42 -8.45
CA LEU A 127 -15.96 -0.04 -9.52
C LEU A 127 -15.54 1.27 -10.19
N ASP A 128 -15.11 1.18 -11.44
CA ASP A 128 -14.94 2.35 -12.32
C ASP A 128 -16.29 2.78 -12.90
N ALA A 129 -17.13 3.35 -12.04
CA ALA A 129 -18.37 3.95 -12.50
C ALA A 129 -18.12 5.39 -12.95
N GLY A 130 -18.95 5.87 -13.89
CA GLY A 130 -18.87 7.25 -14.40
C GLY A 130 -18.85 8.30 -13.28
N PRO A 131 -18.39 9.53 -13.58
CA PRO A 131 -18.05 10.53 -12.56
C PRO A 131 -19.19 10.89 -11.59
N ASN A 132 -20.45 10.70 -12.00
CA ASN A 132 -21.64 10.99 -11.19
C ASN A 132 -22.21 9.77 -10.45
N SER A 133 -21.55 8.60 -10.52
CA SER A 133 -22.01 7.40 -9.82
C SER A 133 -21.62 7.45 -8.35
N MET A 134 -22.60 7.24 -7.48
CA MET A 134 -22.38 7.14 -6.03
C MET A 134 -21.45 5.96 -5.65
N TYR A 135 -21.43 4.91 -6.48
CA TYR A 135 -20.65 3.69 -6.25
C TYR A 135 -19.20 3.79 -6.75
N ARG A 136 -18.79 4.96 -7.25
CA ARG A 136 -17.46 5.14 -7.85
C ARG A 136 -16.36 4.86 -6.82
N SER A 137 -15.43 4.01 -7.24
CA SER A 137 -14.30 3.51 -6.44
C SER A 137 -14.70 2.64 -5.25
N TRP A 138 -15.96 2.23 -5.10
CA TRP A 138 -16.35 1.27 -4.06
C TRP A 138 -15.85 -0.13 -4.42
N ILE A 139 -15.59 -0.95 -3.41
CA ILE A 139 -15.13 -2.32 -3.59
C ILE A 139 -16.31 -3.29 -3.63
N HIS A 140 -16.46 -4.02 -4.72
CA HIS A 140 -17.53 -4.99 -4.95
C HIS A 140 -16.97 -6.37 -5.32
N VAL A 141 -17.84 -7.39 -5.33
CA VAL A 141 -17.57 -8.72 -5.89
C VAL A 141 -18.55 -9.00 -7.04
N ILE A 142 -18.19 -8.62 -8.26
CA ILE A 142 -19.12 -8.67 -9.42
C ILE A 142 -18.58 -9.37 -10.67
N SER A 143 -17.28 -9.70 -10.74
CA SER A 143 -16.70 -10.38 -11.91
C SER A 143 -16.55 -11.88 -11.68
N SER A 144 -17.18 -12.71 -12.54
CA SER A 144 -17.02 -14.17 -12.56
C SER A 144 -16.02 -14.66 -13.59
N GLU A 145 -15.59 -13.81 -14.52
CA GLU A 145 -14.76 -14.20 -15.67
C GLU A 145 -13.34 -14.58 -15.21
N PRO A 146 -12.95 -15.87 -15.32
CA PRO A 146 -11.59 -16.29 -15.02
C PRO A 146 -10.65 -16.11 -16.23
N LEU A 147 -11.21 -15.94 -17.45
CA LEU A 147 -10.49 -16.07 -18.72
C LEU A 147 -9.60 -14.87 -19.06
N MET A 148 -9.90 -13.67 -18.55
CA MET A 148 -9.01 -12.52 -18.60
C MET A 148 -9.15 -11.69 -17.31
N PRO A 149 -8.05 -11.48 -16.55
CA PRO A 149 -8.06 -10.57 -15.42
C PRO A 149 -8.52 -9.18 -15.89
N LYS A 150 -9.64 -8.71 -15.33
CA LYS A 150 -10.02 -7.31 -15.48
C LYS A 150 -9.07 -6.49 -14.63
N SER A 151 -8.53 -5.43 -15.19
CA SER A 151 -7.54 -4.59 -14.53
C SER A 151 -8.01 -4.04 -13.16
N GLU A 152 -9.31 -4.03 -12.92
CA GLU A 152 -10.01 -3.58 -11.73
C GLU A 152 -10.06 -4.60 -10.59
N ASN A 153 -9.83 -5.89 -10.90
CA ASN A 153 -9.76 -6.98 -9.91
C ASN A 153 -8.33 -7.41 -9.56
N ILE A 154 -7.33 -6.75 -10.16
CA ILE A 154 -5.90 -6.98 -9.89
C ILE A 154 -5.44 -6.05 -8.78
N LEU A 155 -4.85 -6.63 -7.73
CA LEU A 155 -4.37 -5.93 -6.55
C LEU A 155 -2.90 -6.26 -6.31
N GLN A 156 -2.10 -5.24 -6.03
CA GLN A 156 -0.78 -5.44 -5.47
C GLN A 156 -0.89 -5.51 -3.94
N VAL A 157 -0.36 -6.58 -3.36
CA VAL A 157 -0.25 -6.73 -1.91
C VAL A 157 1.02 -6.04 -1.47
N ILE A 158 0.89 -5.15 -0.50
CA ILE A 158 2.02 -4.53 0.17
C ILE A 158 2.07 -5.11 1.58
N ASP A 159 3.22 -5.67 1.96
CA ASP A 159 3.46 -6.15 3.33
C ASP A 159 3.52 -4.95 4.27
N TRP A 160 2.50 -4.78 5.11
CA TRP A 160 2.39 -3.64 6.00
C TRP A 160 3.50 -3.63 7.06
N ASP A 161 3.96 -4.78 7.52
CA ASP A 161 4.99 -4.84 8.57
C ASP A 161 6.38 -4.47 8.03
N THR A 162 6.58 -4.57 6.72
CA THR A 162 7.78 -4.04 6.05
C THR A 162 7.72 -2.53 5.85
N LEU A 163 6.54 -1.90 6.02
CA LEU A 163 6.38 -0.45 5.87
C LEU A 163 7.06 0.26 7.02
N PHE A 164 8.25 0.78 6.72
CA PHE A 164 8.91 1.76 7.55
C PHE A 164 8.38 3.15 7.19
N SER A 165 7.44 3.67 7.98
CA SER A 165 6.99 5.05 7.82
C SER A 165 8.09 5.99 8.30
N LEU A 166 8.84 6.58 7.37
CA LEU A 166 9.79 7.63 7.68
C LEU A 166 9.01 8.92 8.03
N PRO A 167 9.44 9.68 9.06
CA PRO A 167 8.93 11.04 9.26
C PRO A 167 9.13 11.89 8.00
N ARG A 168 8.17 12.78 7.71
CA ARG A 168 8.26 13.66 6.52
C ARG A 168 9.56 14.44 6.48
N HIS A 169 10.05 14.94 7.63
CA HIS A 169 11.34 15.61 7.73
C HIS A 169 12.25 14.84 8.67
N LEU A 170 13.48 14.56 8.23
CA LEU A 170 14.45 13.80 9.00
C LEU A 170 15.89 14.17 8.65
N THR A 171 16.81 13.67 9.46
CA THR A 171 18.24 13.64 9.17
C THR A 171 18.76 12.23 9.40
N PHE A 172 19.87 11.88 8.75
CA PHE A 172 20.52 10.58 8.89
C PHE A 172 21.84 10.75 9.63
N LYS A 173 22.10 9.88 10.61
CA LYS A 173 23.35 9.85 11.36
C LYS A 173 24.10 8.57 11.04
N GLY A 174 25.37 8.69 10.69
CA GLY A 174 26.25 7.56 10.38
C GLY A 174 26.71 6.84 11.64
N ASP A 175 27.26 5.65 11.46
CA ASP A 175 27.97 4.91 12.51
C ASP A 175 29.22 5.65 13.01
N ASN A 176 29.80 6.51 12.17
CA ASN A 176 30.86 7.47 12.50
C ASN A 176 30.40 8.61 13.44
N GLY A 177 29.12 8.67 13.80
CA GLY A 177 28.56 9.69 14.70
C GLY A 177 28.31 11.06 14.06
N LEU A 178 28.54 11.21 12.75
CA LEU A 178 28.30 12.45 12.00
C LEU A 178 26.99 12.36 11.21
N TYR A 179 26.41 13.51 10.87
CA TYR A 179 25.18 13.61 10.08
C TYR A 179 25.48 13.65 8.59
N LEU A 180 24.60 13.03 7.80
CA LEU A 180 24.60 13.10 6.35
C LEU A 180 24.06 14.47 5.92
N GLY A 181 24.90 15.26 5.27
CA GLY A 181 24.52 16.56 4.74
C GLY A 181 25.20 16.88 3.41
N LEU A 182 24.75 17.98 2.81
CA LEU A 182 25.37 18.54 1.62
C LEU A 182 26.68 19.22 1.95
N LEU A 183 27.76 18.79 1.28
CA LEU A 183 29.03 19.49 1.34
C LEU A 183 29.06 20.62 0.33
N LYS A 184 29.31 21.84 0.82
CA LYS A 184 29.59 23.02 -0.01
C LYS A 184 30.99 22.90 -0.63
N GLN A 185 31.13 22.08 -1.67
CA GLN A 185 32.29 22.07 -2.56
C GLN A 185 31.91 22.62 -3.94
N SER A 186 32.89 22.80 -4.83
CA SER A 186 32.67 23.28 -6.21
C SER A 186 31.66 22.44 -7.02
N SER A 187 31.46 21.17 -6.65
CA SER A 187 30.46 20.27 -7.24
C SER A 187 29.07 20.32 -6.59
N GLY A 188 28.91 21.07 -5.49
CA GLY A 188 27.66 21.60 -4.92
C GLY A 188 26.60 20.63 -4.38
N ALA A 189 26.67 19.33 -4.68
CA ALA A 189 25.53 18.43 -4.49
C ALA A 189 25.85 17.08 -3.84
N ALA A 190 27.10 16.81 -3.44
CA ALA A 190 27.46 15.52 -2.84
C ALA A 190 26.94 15.39 -1.40
N LEU A 191 26.39 14.22 -1.06
CA LEU A 191 25.90 13.87 0.28
C LEU A 191 26.94 13.05 1.04
N ARG A 192 27.41 13.53 2.20
CA ARG A 192 28.42 12.82 3.02
C ARG A 192 28.17 12.90 4.52
N PHE A 193 28.53 11.84 5.25
CA PHE A 193 28.47 11.78 6.71
C PHE A 193 29.63 12.55 7.34
N GLU A 194 29.65 13.86 7.16
CA GLU A 194 30.75 14.72 7.62
C GLU A 194 30.28 15.90 8.50
N ILE A 195 28.95 16.08 8.65
CA ILE A 195 28.40 17.24 9.36
C ILE A 195 28.23 16.92 10.84
N GLY A 196 28.96 17.62 11.72
CA GLY A 196 28.87 17.42 13.18
C GLY A 196 27.76 18.23 13.87
N ASN A 197 27.26 19.29 13.23
CA ASN A 197 26.28 20.20 13.81
C ASN A 197 24.84 19.76 13.50
N GLU A 198 24.10 19.36 14.53
CA GLU A 198 22.70 18.93 14.44
C GLU A 198 21.72 20.03 13.98
N ARG A 199 22.15 21.30 13.97
CA ARG A 199 21.36 22.45 13.54
C ARG A 199 21.71 22.92 12.12
N ASP A 200 22.59 22.22 11.43
CA ASP A 200 22.98 22.60 10.07
C ASP A 200 21.85 22.32 9.08
N GLU A 201 21.39 23.31 8.34
CA GLU A 201 20.26 23.18 7.40
C GLU A 201 20.53 22.17 6.27
N SER A 202 21.82 21.92 5.95
CA SER A 202 22.21 20.97 4.89
C SER A 202 21.88 19.51 5.21
N ILE A 203 21.60 19.18 6.48
CA ILE A 203 21.30 17.81 6.92
C ILE A 203 19.81 17.48 6.90
N VAL A 204 18.95 18.47 6.62
CA VAL A 204 17.49 18.33 6.66
C VAL A 204 16.99 17.79 5.33
N ASN A 205 16.27 16.67 5.39
CA ASN A 205 15.71 16.00 4.22
C ASN A 205 14.21 15.79 4.38
N GLU A 206 13.49 15.91 3.26
CA GLU A 206 12.06 15.64 3.15
C GLU A 206 11.82 14.31 2.42
N ILE A 207 10.97 13.46 2.99
CA ILE A 207 10.51 12.21 2.37
C ILE A 207 9.26 12.48 1.55
N VAL A 208 9.29 12.05 0.29
CA VAL A 208 8.17 12.15 -0.65
C VAL A 208 7.78 10.73 -1.08
N ASP A 209 6.74 10.21 -0.43
CA ASP A 209 6.22 8.87 -0.69
C ASP A 209 5.66 8.72 -2.11
N LEU A 210 5.90 7.55 -2.71
CA LEU A 210 5.33 7.14 -3.99
C LEU A 210 4.25 6.08 -3.77
N LEU A 211 3.37 5.95 -4.75
CA LEU A 211 2.20 5.06 -4.66
C LEU A 211 2.55 3.57 -4.64
N ASP A 212 3.76 3.17 -5.01
CA ASP A 212 4.20 1.77 -5.01
C ASP A 212 4.95 1.37 -3.72
N GLY A 213 5.02 2.26 -2.73
CA GLY A 213 5.73 2.05 -1.47
C GLY A 213 7.21 2.42 -1.51
N THR A 214 7.74 2.84 -2.65
CA THR A 214 9.03 3.54 -2.73
C THR A 214 8.85 5.02 -2.35
N PHE A 215 9.95 5.75 -2.24
CA PHE A 215 9.92 7.19 -1.96
C PHE A 215 11.11 7.88 -2.61
N ARG A 216 11.00 9.20 -2.79
CA ARG A 216 12.15 10.07 -3.10
C ARG A 216 12.54 10.83 -1.84
N ILE A 217 13.82 11.16 -1.73
CA ILE A 217 14.37 11.95 -0.63
C ILE A 217 14.79 13.30 -1.21
N LYS A 218 14.32 14.41 -0.65
CA LYS A 218 14.65 15.76 -1.10
C LYS A 218 15.49 16.46 -0.06
N ASN A 219 16.63 17.00 -0.43
CA ASN A 219 17.35 17.87 0.49
C ASN A 219 16.68 19.25 0.52
N VAL A 220 16.32 19.71 1.71
CA VAL A 220 15.53 20.93 1.88
C VAL A 220 16.31 22.17 1.47
N SER A 221 17.62 22.23 1.78
CA SER A 221 18.45 23.42 1.56
C SER A 221 18.65 23.77 0.07
N VAL A 222 18.70 22.76 -0.81
CA VAL A 222 18.86 22.95 -2.27
C VAL A 222 17.58 22.72 -3.06
N GLY A 223 16.54 22.17 -2.42
CA GLY A 223 15.27 21.91 -3.09
C GLY A 223 15.32 20.81 -4.16
N ALA A 224 16.33 19.95 -4.15
CA ALA A 224 16.55 18.90 -5.14
C ALA A 224 16.50 17.49 -4.53
N PHE A 225 16.12 16.52 -5.34
CA PHE A 225 16.04 15.12 -4.93
C PHE A 225 17.40 14.45 -4.92
N TRP A 226 17.52 13.48 -4.02
CA TRP A 226 18.62 12.56 -3.97
C TRP A 226 18.62 11.68 -5.21
N ARG A 227 19.79 11.40 -5.75
CA ARG A 227 20.02 10.37 -6.76
C ARG A 227 21.39 9.72 -6.58
N VAL A 228 21.49 8.49 -7.06
CA VAL A 228 22.79 7.87 -7.34
C VAL A 228 23.31 8.42 -8.66
N ASP A 229 24.57 8.86 -8.70
CA ASP A 229 25.23 9.22 -9.94
C ASP A 229 25.64 7.94 -10.70
N PRO A 230 25.13 7.69 -11.92
CA PRO A 230 25.43 6.45 -12.63
C PRO A 230 26.87 6.35 -13.13
N GLN A 231 27.66 7.42 -13.05
CA GLN A 231 29.06 7.43 -13.49
C GLN A 231 30.03 7.24 -12.32
N SER A 232 29.73 7.79 -11.15
CA SER A 232 30.60 7.74 -9.98
C SER A 232 30.08 6.86 -8.84
N ASP A 233 28.86 6.36 -8.93
CA ASP A 233 28.12 5.67 -7.87
C ASP A 233 27.97 6.51 -6.58
N GLU A 234 28.21 7.82 -6.65
CA GLU A 234 28.07 8.72 -5.51
C GLU A 234 26.63 9.16 -5.30
N MET A 235 26.25 9.31 -4.03
CA MET A 235 24.97 9.92 -3.64
C MET A 235 25.02 11.44 -3.75
N ARG A 236 24.08 12.01 -4.51
CA ARG A 236 23.97 13.46 -4.76
C ARG A 236 22.56 13.97 -4.51
N ALA A 237 22.40 15.25 -4.23
CA ALA A 237 21.10 15.94 -4.17
C ALA A 237 21.02 17.05 -5.23
N ASP A 238 20.92 16.67 -6.49
CA ASP A 238 20.81 17.57 -7.65
C ASP A 238 19.76 17.12 -8.68
N ASP A 239 18.95 16.10 -8.39
CA ASP A 239 17.87 15.67 -9.27
C ASP A 239 16.68 16.64 -9.18
N THR A 240 16.44 17.39 -10.25
CA THR A 240 15.33 18.34 -10.40
C THR A 240 14.16 17.78 -11.21
N SER A 241 14.21 16.49 -11.59
CA SER A 241 13.17 15.85 -12.40
C SER A 241 11.82 15.88 -11.68
N ALA A 242 10.77 16.29 -12.39
CA ALA A 242 9.41 16.32 -11.88
C ALA A 242 8.87 14.92 -11.54
N THR A 243 9.28 13.91 -12.32
CA THR A 243 8.92 12.51 -12.10
C THR A 243 10.11 11.72 -11.55
N PRO A 244 9.86 10.65 -10.78
CA PRO A 244 10.93 9.76 -10.31
C PRO A 244 11.75 9.18 -11.47
N THR A 245 13.04 9.04 -11.24
CA THR A 245 13.99 8.37 -12.14
C THR A 245 14.47 7.07 -11.50
N PRO A 246 14.97 6.09 -12.25
CA PRO A 246 15.52 4.86 -11.67
C PRO A 246 16.61 5.10 -10.61
N TYR A 247 17.29 6.25 -10.67
CA TYR A 247 18.37 6.62 -9.76
C TYR A 247 17.91 7.43 -8.54
N SER A 248 16.66 7.89 -8.48
CA SER A 248 16.13 8.75 -7.41
C SER A 248 15.01 8.12 -6.58
N MET A 249 14.74 6.83 -6.79
CA MET A 249 13.76 6.06 -6.02
C MET A 249 14.48 5.20 -4.98
N PHE A 250 13.95 5.22 -3.77
CA PHE A 250 14.48 4.50 -2.62
C PHE A 250 13.40 3.64 -1.98
N SER A 251 13.84 2.55 -1.36
CA SER A 251 13.05 1.77 -0.42
C SER A 251 13.84 1.61 0.87
N ALA A 252 13.15 1.51 2.00
CA ALA A 252 13.79 1.33 3.30
C ALA A 252 13.54 -0.11 3.78
N THR A 253 14.53 -0.69 4.42
CA THR A 253 14.38 -1.95 5.17
C THR A 253 14.80 -1.69 6.60
N LYS A 254 13.94 -2.05 7.56
CA LYS A 254 14.27 -1.97 8.97
C LYS A 254 15.29 -3.07 9.30
N VAL A 255 16.52 -2.68 9.62
CA VAL A 255 17.53 -3.58 10.17
C VAL A 255 17.45 -3.45 11.69
N ASN A 256 17.00 -4.49 12.38
CA ASN A 256 17.10 -4.53 13.84
C ASN A 256 18.57 -4.77 14.18
N TYR A 257 19.25 -3.77 14.76
CA TYR A 257 20.53 -4.02 15.41
C TYR A 257 20.24 -4.77 16.72
N LEU A 258 20.83 -5.97 16.85
CA LEU A 258 20.85 -6.79 18.07
C LEU A 258 21.62 -6.07 19.18
#